data_AF-A0A0R1KJQ1-F1
#
_entry.id   AF-A0A0R1KJQ1-F1
#
_cell.length_a   1.000
_cell.length_b   1.000
_cell.length_c   1.000
_cell.angle_alpha   90.00
_cell.angle_beta   90.00
_cell.angle_gamma   90.00
#
_symmetry.space_group_name_H-M   'P 1'
#
loop_
_entity.id
_entity.type
_entity.pdbx_description
1 polymer ?
#
loop_
_entity_poly.entity_id
_entity_poly.type
_entity_poly.pdbx_seq_one_letter_code
_entity_poly.pdbx_strand_id
1 'polypeptide(L)' 'MLLNIGIGIFAIGFIFAGIATISFKIRAIANKPAWGGITIPFGIIGFIALVLGTIMVAGTRM' A
#
# COMPACT_ATOMS: atom_id res chain seq x y z
N MET A 1 13.06 6.92 -17.37
CA MET A 1 11.83 7.61 -16.89
C MET A 1 10.83 6.63 -16.27
N LEU A 2 10.42 5.57 -16.98
CA LEU A 2 9.46 4.57 -16.50
C LEU A 2 9.89 3.87 -15.19
N LEU A 3 11.17 3.51 -15.06
CA LEU A 3 11.72 2.90 -13.83
C LEU A 3 11.52 3.80 -12.59
N ASN A 4 11.85 5.09 -12.70
CA ASN A 4 11.71 6.02 -11.56
C ASN A 4 10.24 6.21 -11.17
N ILE A 5 9.33 6.22 -12.14
CA ILE A 5 7.88 6.27 -11.90
C ILE A 5 7.42 4.99 -11.17
N GLY A 6 7.86 3.82 -11.64
CA GLY A 6 7.52 2.54 -11.00
C GLY A 6 8.00 2.45 -9.55
N ILE A 7 9.24 2.89 -9.28
CA ILE A 7 9.79 2.97 -7.91
C ILE A 7 8.95 3.93 -7.05
N GLY A 8 8.57 5.09 -7.58
CA GLY A 8 7.73 6.05 -6.87
C GLY A 8 6.36 5.48 -6.50
N ILE A 9 5.69 4.82 -7.45
CA ILE A 9 4.37 4.18 -7.22
C ILE A 9 4.50 3.05 -6.20
N PHE A 10 5.55 2.22 -6.29
CA PHE A 10 5.82 1.16 -5.32
C PHE A 10 6.01 1.72 -3.90
N ALA A 11 6.80 2.79 -3.76
CA ALA A 11 7.04 3.44 -2.47
C ALA A 11 5.74 4.01 -1.87
N ILE A 12 4.90 4.66 -2.68
CA ILE A 12 3.59 5.15 -2.26
C ILE A 12 2.71 3.98 -1.78
N GLY A 13 2.66 2.89 -2.54
CA GLY A 13 1.91 1.70 -2.16
C GLY A 13 2.38 1.10 -0.83
N PHE A 14 3.69 1.03 -0.63
CA PHE A 14 4.28 0.55 0.61
C PHE A 14 3.90 1.44 1.81
N ILE A 15 3.93 2.76 1.64
CA ILE A 15 3.51 3.72 2.68
C ILE A 15 2.03 3.50 3.05
N PHE A 16 1.13 3.42 2.06
CA PHE A 16 -0.30 3.22 2.32
C PHE A 16 -0.59 1.87 3.00
N ALA A 17 0.08 0.80 2.58
CA ALA A 17 -0.02 -0.51 3.25
C ALA A 17 0.51 -0.46 4.70
N GLY A 18 1.59 0.29 4.93
CA GLY A 18 2.13 0.55 6.27
C GLY A 18 1.13 1.30 7.16
N ILE A 19 0.52 2.37 6.65
CA ILE A 19 -0.50 3.13 7.39
C ILE A 19 -1.74 2.26 7.66
N ALA A 20 -2.18 1.45 6.69
CA ALA A 20 -3.26 0.50 6.88
C ALA A 20 -2.95 -0.48 8.02
N THR A 21 -1.72 -1.00 8.08
CA THR A 21 -1.25 -1.89 9.15
C THR A 21 -1.24 -1.20 10.51
N ILE A 22 -0.75 0.04 10.59
CA ILE A 22 -0.77 0.83 11.83
C ILE A 22 -2.22 1.07 12.28
N SER A 23 -3.09 1.49 11.35
CA SER A 23 -4.51 1.71 11.61
C SER A 23 -5.22 0.45 12.10
N PHE A 24 -4.94 -0.70 11.48
CA PHE A 24 -5.45 -2.01 11.91
C PHE A 24 -5.10 -2.29 13.37
N LYS A 25 -3.83 -2.11 13.75
CA LYS A 25 -3.35 -2.34 15.12
C LYS A 25 -4.01 -1.37 16.11
N ILE A 26 -4.08 -0.08 15.80
CA ILE A 26 -4.72 0.92 16.67
C ILE A 26 -6.19 0.58 16.89
N ARG A 27 -6.91 0.19 15.83
CA ARG A 27 -8.33 -0.19 15.93
C ARG A 27 -8.54 -1.46 16.75
N ALA A 28 -7.68 -2.46 16.56
CA ALA A 28 -7.71 -3.69 17.34
C ALA A 28 -7.49 -3.41 18.83
N ILE A 29 -6.51 -2.56 19.18
CA ILE A 29 -6.26 -2.14 20.58
C ILE A 29 -7.45 -1.35 21.14
N ALA A 30 -8.11 -0.54 20.33
CA ALA A 30 -9.27 0.24 20.72
C ALA A 30 -10.60 -0.55 20.73
N ASN A 31 -10.57 -1.89 20.59
CA ASN A 31 -11.76 -2.76 20.48
C ASN A 31 -12.75 -2.33 19.38
N LYS A 32 -12.26 -1.68 18.33
CA LYS A 32 -13.04 -1.35 17.12
C LYS A 32 -12.78 -2.43 16.07
N PRO A 33 -13.71 -2.68 15.13
CA PRO A 33 -13.49 -3.66 14.05
C PRO A 33 -12.18 -3.36 13.32
N ALA A 34 -11.20 -4.27 13.36
CA ALA A 34 -9.83 -3.98 12.91
C ALA A 34 -9.76 -3.70 11.40
N TRP A 35 -10.52 -4.46 10.61
CA TRP A 35 -10.78 -4.18 9.20
C TRP A 35 -11.95 -3.21 9.05
N GLY A 36 -11.71 -1.92 9.31
CA GLY A 36 -12.75 -0.90 9.06
C GLY A 36 -12.17 0.51 9.00
N GLY A 37 -13.04 1.49 8.75
CA GLY A 37 -12.63 2.90 8.58
C GLY A 37 -11.50 3.02 7.56
N ILE A 38 -10.43 3.75 7.90
CA ILE A 38 -9.31 4.02 6.97
C ILE A 38 -8.43 2.80 6.66
N THR A 39 -8.51 1.72 7.46
CA THR A 39 -7.71 0.51 7.24
C THR A 39 -7.98 -0.12 5.88
N ILE A 40 -9.26 -0.20 5.48
CA ILE A 40 -9.68 -0.80 4.21
C ILE A 40 -9.23 0.04 3.00
N PRO A 41 -9.61 1.33 2.86
CA PRO A 41 -9.25 2.10 1.68
C PRO A 41 -7.73 2.23 1.52
N PHE A 42 -6.98 2.42 2.61
CA PHE A 42 -5.52 2.49 2.52
C PHE A 42 -4.89 1.12 2.23
N GLY A 43 -5.47 0.03 2.75
CA GLY A 43 -5.04 -1.32 2.40
C GLY A 43 -5.22 -1.62 0.91
N ILE A 44 -6.39 -1.28 0.35
CA ILE A 44 -6.71 -1.48 -1.06
C ILE A 44 -5.83 -0.61 -1.96
N ILE A 45 -5.76 0.70 -1.70
CA ILE A 45 -4.94 1.64 -2.48
C ILE A 45 -3.47 1.24 -2.40
N GLY A 46 -2.98 0.91 -1.21
CA GLY A 46 -1.61 0.46 -0.98
C GLY A 46 -1.29 -0.82 -1.75
N PHE A 47 -2.18 -1.82 -1.71
CA PHE A 47 -2.00 -3.07 -2.44
C PHE A 47 -1.99 -2.87 -3.96
N ILE A 48 -2.94 -2.11 -4.51
CA ILE A 48 -2.99 -1.81 -5.95
C ILE A 48 -1.71 -1.10 -6.39
N ALA A 49 -1.28 -0.08 -5.65
CA ALA A 49 -0.06 0.66 -5.97
C ALA A 49 1.20 -0.22 -5.86
N LEU A 50 1.27 -1.13 -4.87
CA LEU A 50 2.36 -2.10 -4.78
C LEU A 50 2.42 -3.01 -6.01
N VAL A 51 1.28 -3.60 -6.40
CA VAL A 51 1.22 -4.48 -7.58
C VAL A 51 1.63 -3.74 -8.85
N LEU A 52 1.05 -2.57 -9.11
CA LEU A 52 1.36 -1.78 -10.30
C LEU A 52 2.82 -1.32 -10.30
N GLY A 53 3.31 -0.81 -9.18
CA GLY A 53 4.71 -0.38 -9.02
C GLY A 53 5.68 -1.54 -9.28
N THR A 54 5.41 -2.72 -8.72
CA THR A 54 6.22 -3.93 -8.96
C THR A 54 6.21 -4.34 -10.44
N ILE A 55 5.04 -4.37 -11.09
CA ILE A 55 4.93 -4.72 -12.52
C ILE A 55 5.75 -3.74 -13.37
N MET A 56 5.65 -2.43 -13.11
CA MET A 56 6.39 -1.41 -13.86
C MET A 56 7.90 -1.55 -13.66
N VAL A 57 8.35 -1.78 -12.42
CA VAL A 57 9.78 -1.97 -12.15
C VAL A 57 10.29 -3.25 -12.80
N ALA A 58 9.58 -4.38 -12.65
CA ALA A 58 9.96 -5.66 -13.23
C ALA A 58 9.97 -5.62 -14.76
N GLY A 59 8.94 -5.03 -15.38
CA GLY A 59 8.82 -4.92 -16.83
C GLY A 59 9.89 -4.04 -17.47
N THR A 60 10.54 -3.14 -16.72
CA THR A 60 11.69 -2.37 -17.24
C THR A 60 13.02 -3.13 -17.22
N ARG A 61 13.06 -4.33 -16.63
CA ARG A 61 14.25 -5.17 -16.50
C ARG A 61 14.16 -6.46 -17.32
N MET A 62 13.00 -6.71 -17.94
CA MET A 62 12.78 -7.74 -18.95
C MET A 62 13.12 -7.18 -20.32
#